data_AF-A0A073IXZ2-F1
#
_entry.id   AF-A0A073IXZ2-F1
#
_cell.length_a   1.000
_cell.length_b   1.000
_cell.length_c   1.000
_cell.angle_alpha   90.00
_cell.angle_beta   90.00
_cell.angle_gamma   90.00
#
_symmetry.space_group_name_H-M   'P 1'
#
loop_
_entity.id
_entity.type
_entity.pdbx_description
1 polymer ?
#
loop_
_entity_poly.entity_id
_entity_poly.type
_entity_poly.pdbx_seq_one_letter_code
_entity_poly.pdbx_strand_id
1 'polypeptide(L)'
;MAKDVKPKPVRTVEARPNADTLVKPGELVDLVEVTPLTLADRRIYNQLLENAWDAIDKPVTHVISKGDLRGSHNSNDRVGESIERLMACIVKVRITRDGAPAIERVQLLGGNIESSRRDGLFEYEIPTRLRKIIKDSTVFARLQREVMFALSSKYALTLYEMIQKRGKLRWRSSERFSLEDLRGILGVPKGKLTSWSNLKLRAIEPALVEVNALSDYVVSVEPIKTGRRVTHVELRWWAKDASGTATAERELQFSKVGRKQRTQGDTLPARPGWLEARGQALRSETYETARLRHPGFDIYHVEGEWRAWAKDRAPATDPDKAFLAFFRTFAERNPL
;
A
#
# COMPACT_ATOMS: atom_id res chain seq x y z
N MET A 1 -9.10 17.70 -37.77
CA MET A 1 -8.96 16.34 -37.20
C MET A 1 -8.09 16.43 -35.96
N ALA A 2 -8.71 16.57 -34.78
CA ALA A 2 -8.00 16.52 -33.51
C ALA A 2 -7.66 15.05 -33.22
N LYS A 3 -6.39 14.73 -33.05
CA LYS A 3 -5.94 13.39 -32.67
C LYS A 3 -6.43 13.12 -31.25
N ASP A 4 -7.29 12.11 -31.08
CA ASP A 4 -7.64 11.55 -29.78
C ASP A 4 -6.36 11.06 -29.08
N VAL A 5 -5.90 11.85 -28.11
CA VAL A 5 -4.78 11.48 -27.24
C VAL A 5 -5.32 10.49 -26.23
N LYS A 6 -5.08 9.20 -26.49
CA LYS A 6 -5.34 8.09 -25.56
C LYS A 6 -4.79 8.45 -24.16
N PRO A 7 -5.55 8.32 -23.06
CA PRO A 7 -4.97 8.46 -21.73
C PRO A 7 -4.00 7.29 -21.49
N LYS A 8 -2.69 7.58 -21.57
CA LYS A 8 -1.66 6.64 -21.14
C LYS A 8 -1.87 6.36 -19.64
N PRO A 9 -1.69 5.11 -19.18
CA PRO A 9 -1.66 4.84 -17.75
C PRO A 9 -0.53 5.66 -17.12
N VAL A 10 -0.88 6.51 -16.15
CA VAL A 10 0.09 7.34 -15.42
C VAL A 10 1.07 6.41 -14.73
N ARG A 11 2.36 6.57 -15.02
CA ARG A 11 3.42 5.77 -14.38
C ARG A 11 3.61 6.28 -12.96
N THR A 12 3.94 5.39 -12.03
CA THR A 12 4.18 5.78 -10.64
C THR A 12 5.26 6.86 -10.53
N VAL A 13 6.32 6.78 -11.34
CA VAL A 13 7.41 7.79 -11.39
C VAL A 13 6.97 9.18 -11.88
N GLU A 14 5.82 9.30 -12.53
CA GLU A 14 5.24 10.59 -12.95
C GLU A 14 4.49 11.28 -11.80
N ALA A 15 4.10 10.54 -10.76
CA ALA A 15 3.48 11.12 -9.57
C ALA A 15 4.52 11.93 -8.79
N ARG A 16 4.26 13.22 -8.59
CA ARG A 16 5.16 14.06 -7.79
C ARG A 16 4.79 13.99 -6.31
N PRO A 17 5.77 13.78 -5.39
CA PRO A 17 5.59 14.10 -3.98
C PRO A 17 5.38 15.61 -3.85
N ASN A 18 4.84 16.03 -2.71
CA ASN A 18 4.81 17.44 -2.31
C ASN A 18 5.44 17.54 -0.91
N ALA A 19 5.57 18.76 -0.36
CA ALA A 19 6.20 18.98 0.93
C ALA A 19 5.66 18.07 2.06
N ASP A 20 4.39 17.68 1.96
CA ASP A 20 3.67 16.95 3.00
C ASP A 20 3.45 15.46 2.69
N THR A 21 3.75 15.02 1.47
CA THR A 21 3.44 13.66 1.01
C THR A 21 4.55 13.03 0.20
N LEU A 22 4.83 11.77 0.51
CA LEU A 22 5.73 10.91 -0.25
C LEU A 22 4.95 9.93 -1.13
N VAL A 23 5.55 9.51 -2.25
CA VAL A 23 4.99 8.50 -3.14
C VAL A 23 5.73 7.17 -2.93
N LYS A 24 4.97 6.09 -2.73
CA LYS A 24 5.51 4.73 -2.59
C LYS A 24 4.89 3.80 -3.65
N PRO A 25 5.70 3.21 -4.54
CA PRO A 25 5.23 2.22 -5.51
C PRO A 25 4.46 1.08 -4.86
N GLY A 26 3.38 0.63 -5.50
CA GLY A 26 2.44 -0.33 -4.94
C GLY A 26 3.07 -1.71 -4.70
N GLU A 27 4.10 -2.06 -5.46
CA GLU A 27 4.95 -3.24 -5.32
C GLU A 27 5.80 -3.16 -4.06
N LEU A 28 6.11 -1.95 -3.58
CA LEU A 28 6.82 -1.71 -2.32
C LEU A 28 5.91 -1.63 -1.10
N VAL A 29 4.59 -1.52 -1.29
CA VAL A 29 3.59 -1.53 -0.22
C VAL A 29 3.21 -2.96 0.16
N ASP A 30 2.96 -3.81 -0.84
CA ASP A 30 2.47 -5.19 -0.63
C ASP A 30 3.61 -6.23 -0.68
N LEU A 31 4.86 -5.81 -0.45
CA LEU A 31 6.00 -6.72 -0.44
C LEU A 31 5.99 -7.65 0.77
N VAL A 32 6.51 -8.85 0.58
CA VAL A 32 6.73 -9.81 1.68
C VAL A 32 8.18 -9.70 2.12
N GLU A 33 8.38 -9.19 3.34
CA GLU A 33 9.69 -9.08 3.97
C GLU A 33 10.16 -10.45 4.45
N VAL A 34 11.36 -10.86 4.04
CA VAL A 34 12.01 -12.06 4.61
C VAL A 34 12.69 -11.70 5.93
N THR A 35 13.36 -10.54 5.95
CA THR A 35 14.02 -9.99 7.14
C THR A 35 13.08 -8.98 7.80
N PRO A 36 12.68 -9.17 9.08
CA PRO A 36 11.71 -8.30 9.71
C PRO A 36 12.31 -6.92 10.00
N LEU A 37 11.73 -5.89 9.39
CA LEU A 37 12.11 -4.50 9.65
C LEU A 37 11.42 -3.94 10.90
N THR A 38 12.09 -3.00 11.56
CA THR A 38 11.53 -2.17 12.62
C THR A 38 10.72 -1.00 12.04
N LEU A 39 10.01 -0.25 12.90
CA LEU A 39 9.33 0.98 12.48
C LEU A 39 10.35 2.05 12.01
N ALA A 40 11.51 2.12 12.66
CA ALA A 40 12.57 3.06 12.30
C ALA A 40 13.13 2.74 10.91
N ASP A 41 13.46 1.46 10.66
CA ASP A 41 13.99 1.02 9.38
C ASP A 41 13.02 1.38 8.23
N ARG A 42 11.71 1.14 8.41
CA ARG A 42 10.68 1.45 7.40
C ARG A 42 10.54 2.95 7.14
N ARG A 43 10.66 3.79 8.17
CA ARG A 43 10.63 5.25 8.03
C ARG A 43 11.85 5.76 7.30
N ILE A 44 13.03 5.32 7.71
CA ILE A 44 14.29 5.63 7.04
C ILE A 44 14.20 5.22 5.58
N TYR A 45 13.72 4.02 5.28
CA TYR A 45 13.53 3.57 3.90
C TYR A 45 12.56 4.47 3.11
N ASN A 46 11.42 4.86 3.68
CA ASN A 46 10.50 5.78 3.01
C ASN A 46 11.14 7.17 2.77
N GLN A 47 11.97 7.67 3.68
CA GLN A 47 12.71 8.92 3.50
C GLN A 47 13.79 8.79 2.41
N LEU A 48 14.48 7.64 2.33
CA LEU A 48 15.44 7.36 1.26
C LEU A 48 14.75 7.29 -0.12
N LEU A 49 13.57 6.67 -0.21
CA LEU A 49 12.79 6.62 -1.45
C LEU A 49 12.37 8.02 -1.91
N GLU A 50 11.95 8.86 -0.96
CA GLU A 50 11.55 10.23 -1.23
C GLU A 50 12.72 11.10 -1.70
N ASN A 51 13.86 11.04 -1.01
CA ASN A 51 15.07 11.77 -1.42
C ASN A 51 15.57 11.33 -2.81
N ALA A 52 15.39 10.04 -3.14
CA ALA A 52 15.77 9.51 -4.44
C ALA A 52 14.76 9.84 -5.56
N TRP A 53 13.56 10.34 -5.25
CA TRP A 53 12.39 10.24 -6.13
C TRP A 53 12.61 10.74 -7.55
N ASP A 54 13.20 11.92 -7.73
CA ASP A 54 13.40 12.53 -9.05
C ASP A 54 14.39 11.78 -9.95
N ALA A 55 15.21 10.91 -9.37
CA ALA A 55 16.18 10.08 -10.07
C ALA A 55 16.06 8.58 -9.70
N ILE A 56 14.94 8.16 -9.12
CA ILE A 56 14.79 6.83 -8.50
C ILE A 56 14.91 5.68 -9.51
N ASP A 57 14.63 5.95 -10.79
CA ASP A 57 14.76 4.99 -11.88
C ASP A 57 16.16 5.01 -12.53
N LYS A 58 17.01 5.99 -12.20
CA LYS A 58 18.33 6.20 -12.80
C LYS A 58 19.42 5.44 -12.03
N PRO A 59 20.49 4.96 -12.71
CA PRO A 59 21.63 4.32 -12.07
C PRO A 59 22.57 5.37 -11.47
N VAL A 60 22.13 6.08 -10.44
CA VAL A 60 22.91 7.15 -9.79
C VAL A 60 23.04 6.91 -8.30
N THR A 61 24.08 7.49 -7.72
CA THR A 61 24.23 7.61 -6.27
C THR A 61 23.37 8.77 -5.76
N HIS A 62 22.60 8.52 -4.71
CA HIS A 62 21.81 9.52 -4.00
C HIS A 62 22.54 9.94 -2.73
N VAL A 63 22.36 11.19 -2.32
CA VAL A 63 23.00 11.76 -1.14
C VAL A 63 21.93 12.34 -0.22
N ILE A 64 22.04 12.09 1.08
CA ILE A 64 21.15 12.66 2.11
C ILE A 64 21.93 12.90 3.40
N SER A 65 21.53 13.87 4.22
CA SER A 65 22.09 14.02 5.56
C SER A 65 21.55 12.93 6.50
N LYS A 66 22.42 12.32 7.32
CA LYS A 66 21.95 11.46 8.43
C LYS A 66 21.07 12.22 9.42
N GLY A 67 21.24 13.54 9.51
CA GLY A 67 20.38 14.42 10.30
C GLY A 67 18.91 14.37 9.88
N ASP A 68 18.63 14.13 8.61
CA ASP A 68 17.27 14.02 8.09
C ASP A 68 16.66 12.65 8.40
N LEU A 69 17.49 11.61 8.48
CA LEU A 69 17.08 10.21 8.72
C LEU A 69 16.84 9.88 10.21
N ARG A 70 17.52 10.57 11.14
CA ARG A 70 17.46 10.25 12.58
C ARG A 70 16.11 10.60 13.25
N GLY A 71 15.26 11.38 12.59
CA GLY A 71 14.01 11.87 13.17
C GLY A 71 14.25 12.73 14.41
N SER A 72 13.53 12.48 15.50
CA SER A 72 13.67 13.22 16.77
C SER A 72 14.83 12.74 17.67
N HIS A 73 15.65 11.79 17.22
CA HIS A 73 16.78 11.27 18.01
C HIS A 73 18.04 12.09 17.82
N ASN A 74 18.81 12.31 18.89
CA ASN A 74 20.02 13.14 18.87
C ASN A 74 21.30 12.45 18.38
N SER A 75 21.30 11.12 18.24
CA SER A 75 22.44 10.34 17.72
C SER A 75 22.09 9.65 16.40
N ASN A 76 23.11 9.48 15.55
CA ASN A 76 23.03 8.78 14.27
C ASN A 76 23.27 7.26 14.38
N ASP A 77 23.65 6.72 15.55
CA ASP A 77 24.00 5.29 15.68
C ASP A 77 22.88 4.35 15.22
N ARG A 78 21.63 4.73 15.51
CA ARG A 78 20.43 3.99 15.09
C ARG A 78 20.21 4.00 13.58
N VAL A 79 20.70 5.03 12.89
CA VAL A 79 20.61 5.15 11.43
C VAL A 79 21.51 4.10 10.78
N GLY A 80 22.75 3.93 11.27
CA GLY A 80 23.69 2.91 10.79
C GLY A 80 23.13 1.50 10.90
N GLU A 81 22.64 1.10 12.10
CA GLU A 81 22.00 -0.21 12.27
C GLU A 81 20.80 -0.43 11.35
N SER A 82 20.03 0.63 11.08
CA SER A 82 18.87 0.56 10.18
C SER A 82 19.32 0.37 8.73
N ILE A 83 20.38 1.05 8.30
CA ILE A 83 20.98 0.88 6.97
C ILE A 83 21.43 -0.57 6.76
N GLU A 84 22.15 -1.17 7.72
CA GLU A 84 22.58 -2.56 7.64
C GLU A 84 21.39 -3.53 7.51
N ARG A 85 20.34 -3.33 8.31
CA ARG A 85 19.10 -4.12 8.20
C ARG A 85 18.43 -3.97 6.85
N LEU A 86 18.41 -2.76 6.27
CA LEU A 86 17.84 -2.49 4.94
C LEU A 86 18.65 -3.14 3.82
N MET A 87 19.99 -3.15 3.91
CA MET A 87 20.86 -3.87 2.98
C MET A 87 20.65 -5.39 3.05
N ALA A 88 20.50 -5.94 4.25
CA ALA A 88 20.24 -7.35 4.49
C ALA A 88 18.78 -7.76 4.21
N CYS A 89 17.89 -6.81 3.98
CA CYS A 89 16.48 -7.08 3.73
C CYS A 89 16.27 -7.55 2.30
N ILE A 90 15.92 -8.83 2.16
CA ILE A 90 15.43 -9.39 0.90
C ILE A 90 13.91 -9.36 0.92
N VAL A 91 13.32 -8.82 -0.13
CA VAL A 91 11.88 -8.78 -0.34
C VAL A 91 11.49 -9.59 -1.57
N LYS A 92 10.28 -10.16 -1.52
CA LYS A 92 9.69 -10.92 -2.63
C LYS A 92 8.63 -10.07 -3.30
N VAL A 93 8.78 -9.86 -4.61
CA VAL A 93 7.82 -9.14 -5.45
C VAL A 93 7.24 -10.14 -6.45
N ARG A 94 5.92 -10.16 -6.57
CA ARG A 94 5.22 -10.90 -7.63
C ARG A 94 5.33 -10.10 -8.92
N ILE A 95 5.89 -10.71 -9.96
CA ILE A 95 6.04 -10.12 -11.29
C ILE A 95 5.46 -11.07 -12.34
N THR A 96 5.20 -10.55 -13.54
CA THR A 96 4.90 -11.37 -14.71
C THR A 96 6.14 -11.43 -15.59
N ARG A 97 6.59 -12.64 -15.94
CA ARG A 97 7.72 -12.87 -16.83
C ARG A 97 7.30 -13.87 -17.90
N ASP A 98 7.48 -13.51 -19.17
CA ASP A 98 7.11 -14.36 -20.32
C ASP A 98 5.65 -14.85 -20.27
N GLY A 99 4.74 -13.99 -19.79
CA GLY A 99 3.32 -14.29 -19.63
C GLY A 99 2.96 -15.17 -18.42
N ALA A 100 3.95 -15.62 -17.63
CA ALA A 100 3.75 -16.44 -16.44
C ALA A 100 4.04 -15.66 -15.14
N PRO A 101 3.34 -15.97 -14.04
CA PRO A 101 3.65 -15.39 -12.73
C PRO A 101 5.01 -15.91 -12.23
N ALA A 102 5.85 -14.99 -11.76
CA ALA A 102 7.15 -15.29 -11.17
C ALA A 102 7.36 -14.49 -9.88
N ILE A 103 8.28 -14.97 -9.04
CA ILE A 103 8.70 -14.27 -7.82
C ILE A 103 10.10 -13.74 -8.04
N GLU A 104 10.23 -12.42 -8.04
CA GLU A 104 11.53 -11.76 -8.03
C GLU A 104 11.95 -11.47 -6.58
N ARG A 105 13.23 -11.71 -6.28
CA ARG A 105 13.84 -11.39 -5.00
C ARG A 105 14.79 -10.22 -5.19
N VAL A 106 14.61 -9.17 -4.41
CA VAL A 106 15.43 -7.95 -4.48
C VAL A 106 15.81 -7.48 -3.09
N GLN A 107 16.95 -6.81 -2.98
CA GLN A 107 17.31 -6.05 -1.77
C GLN A 107 16.58 -4.71 -1.77
N LEU A 108 16.33 -4.15 -0.59
CA LEU A 108 15.73 -2.82 -0.45
C LEU A 108 16.75 -1.69 -0.64
N LEU A 109 18.00 -1.91 -0.21
CA LEU A 109 19.06 -0.90 -0.28
C LEU A 109 20.32 -1.49 -0.93
N GLY A 110 20.92 -0.74 -1.84
CA GLY A 110 22.13 -1.11 -2.56
C GLY A 110 23.40 -0.72 -1.82
N GLY A 111 24.50 -0.62 -2.59
CA GLY A 111 25.76 -0.09 -2.09
C GLY A 111 25.58 1.29 -1.49
N ASN A 112 26.32 1.57 -0.42
CA ASN A 112 26.28 2.85 0.26
C ASN A 112 27.63 3.18 0.88
N ILE A 113 27.86 4.46 1.11
CA ILE A 113 29.06 5.01 1.74
C ILE A 113 28.61 5.90 2.88
N GLU A 114 29.06 5.55 4.09
CA GLU A 114 28.91 6.40 5.25
C GLU A 114 30.21 7.18 5.48
N SER A 115 30.15 8.49 5.24
CA SER A 115 31.30 9.37 5.41
C SER A 115 31.55 9.66 6.88
N SER A 116 32.79 9.50 7.34
CA SER A 116 33.24 9.94 8.67
C SER A 116 33.48 11.45 8.76
N ARG A 117 33.24 12.19 7.66
CA ARG A 117 33.38 13.65 7.64
C ARG A 117 32.33 14.30 8.52
N ARG A 118 32.61 15.55 8.93
CA ARG A 118 31.71 16.34 9.79
C ARG A 118 30.39 16.73 9.11
N ASP A 119 30.31 16.61 7.79
CA ASP A 119 29.08 16.90 7.02
C ASP A 119 27.96 15.89 7.27
N GLY A 120 28.28 14.70 7.79
CA GLY A 120 27.29 13.69 8.16
C GLY A 120 26.49 13.16 6.97
N LEU A 121 27.05 13.24 5.76
CA LEU A 121 26.40 12.78 4.54
C LEU A 121 26.41 11.25 4.42
N PHE A 122 25.32 10.74 3.89
CA PHE A 122 25.12 9.34 3.56
C PHE A 122 24.83 9.21 2.07
N GLU A 123 25.66 8.42 1.38
CA GLU A 123 25.52 8.14 -0.04
C GLU A 123 24.95 6.73 -0.22
N TYR A 124 23.98 6.55 -1.11
CA TYR A 124 23.33 5.25 -1.31
C TYR A 124 22.81 5.05 -2.73
N GLU A 125 22.63 3.79 -3.10
CA GLU A 125 22.07 3.40 -4.39
C GLU A 125 20.78 2.60 -4.23
N ILE A 126 19.85 2.80 -5.17
CA ILE A 126 18.68 1.92 -5.32
C ILE A 126 19.05 0.73 -6.22
N PRO A 127 18.90 -0.52 -5.75
CA PRO A 127 19.28 -1.70 -6.52
C PRO A 127 18.65 -1.73 -7.92
N THR A 128 19.44 -2.12 -8.93
CA THR A 128 19.01 -2.11 -10.34
C THR A 128 17.68 -2.83 -10.60
N ARG A 129 17.45 -4.00 -9.98
CA ARG A 129 16.17 -4.72 -10.11
C ARG A 129 15.02 -3.93 -9.50
N LEU A 130 15.25 -3.33 -8.34
CA LEU A 130 14.25 -2.51 -7.68
C LEU A 130 13.90 -1.26 -8.51
N ARG A 131 14.88 -0.58 -9.12
CA ARG A 131 14.63 0.54 -10.03
C ARG A 131 13.70 0.17 -11.20
N LYS A 132 13.88 -1.03 -11.78
CA LYS A 132 13.00 -1.54 -12.85
C LYS A 132 11.57 -1.74 -12.36
N ILE A 133 11.40 -2.38 -11.20
CA ILE A 133 10.09 -2.58 -10.57
C ILE A 133 9.39 -1.23 -10.33
N ILE A 134 10.11 -0.25 -9.79
CA ILE A 134 9.58 1.10 -9.52
C ILE A 134 9.18 1.79 -10.82
N LYS A 135 10.02 1.70 -11.86
CA LYS A 135 9.77 2.32 -13.17
C LYS A 135 8.52 1.76 -13.86
N ASP A 136 8.31 0.45 -13.75
CA ASP A 136 7.19 -0.23 -14.42
C ASP A 136 5.87 -0.13 -13.64
N SER A 137 5.94 0.25 -12.37
CA SER A 137 4.79 0.43 -11.47
C SER A 137 3.76 1.43 -12.02
N THR A 138 2.48 1.07 -11.92
CA THR A 138 1.33 1.93 -12.28
C THR A 138 0.39 2.20 -11.12
N VAL A 139 0.69 1.66 -9.94
CA VAL A 139 -0.10 1.83 -8.71
C VAL A 139 0.83 2.34 -7.64
N PHE A 140 0.39 3.32 -6.85
CA PHE A 140 1.20 3.88 -5.77
C PHE A 140 0.33 4.25 -4.57
N ALA A 141 0.94 4.25 -3.39
CA ALA A 141 0.42 4.88 -2.19
C ALA A 141 0.98 6.30 -2.08
N ARG A 142 0.13 7.25 -1.69
CA ARG A 142 0.56 8.59 -1.29
C ARG A 142 0.49 8.66 0.24
N LEU A 143 1.64 8.73 0.90
CA LEU A 143 1.70 8.74 2.37
C LEU A 143 1.90 10.17 2.86
N GLN A 144 1.06 10.60 3.81
CA GLN A 144 1.26 11.87 4.51
C GLN A 144 2.38 11.72 5.54
N ARG A 145 3.35 12.64 5.52
CA ARG A 145 4.52 12.60 6.41
C ARG A 145 4.09 12.61 7.87
N GLU A 146 3.17 13.51 8.23
CA GLU A 146 2.68 13.66 9.60
C GLU A 146 2.08 12.36 10.14
N VAL A 147 1.20 11.71 9.36
CA VAL A 147 0.61 10.42 9.74
C VAL A 147 1.69 9.34 9.85
N MET A 148 2.59 9.23 8.88
CA MET A 148 3.68 8.26 8.88
C MET A 148 4.54 8.36 10.17
N PHE A 149 4.87 9.57 10.59
CA PHE A 149 5.66 9.83 11.80
C PHE A 149 4.84 9.75 13.10
N ALA A 150 3.53 10.00 13.05
CA ALA A 150 2.64 9.91 14.19
C ALA A 150 2.32 8.47 14.61
N LEU A 151 2.32 7.51 13.68
CA LEU A 151 2.10 6.08 13.95
C LEU A 151 3.18 5.52 14.89
N SER A 152 2.86 4.53 15.70
CA SER A 152 3.75 4.05 16.77
C SER A 152 4.15 2.58 16.64
N SER A 153 3.51 1.87 15.72
CA SER A 153 3.76 0.46 15.42
C SER A 153 4.13 0.27 13.95
N LYS A 154 5.07 -0.65 13.69
CA LYS A 154 5.37 -1.06 12.31
C LYS A 154 4.14 -1.63 11.60
N TYR A 155 3.28 -2.35 12.32
CA TYR A 155 2.06 -2.92 11.77
C TYR A 155 1.05 -1.82 11.40
N ALA A 156 0.99 -0.74 12.18
CA ALA A 156 0.15 0.41 11.88
C ALA A 156 0.65 1.16 10.63
N LEU A 157 1.97 1.34 10.51
CA LEU A 157 2.57 1.92 9.30
C LEU A 157 2.28 1.06 8.06
N THR A 158 2.50 -0.26 8.12
CA THR A 158 2.19 -1.14 6.99
C THR A 158 0.70 -1.11 6.63
N LEU A 159 -0.19 -1.17 7.63
CA LEU A 159 -1.63 -1.11 7.39
C LEU A 159 -2.02 0.23 6.74
N TYR A 160 -1.48 1.34 7.22
CA TYR A 160 -1.69 2.66 6.62
C TYR A 160 -1.22 2.70 5.16
N GLU A 161 -0.03 2.17 4.85
CA GLU A 161 0.50 2.07 3.49
C GLU A 161 -0.43 1.25 2.59
N MET A 162 -0.88 0.08 3.08
CA MET A 162 -1.83 -0.79 2.37
C MET A 162 -3.11 -0.04 2.01
N ILE A 163 -3.63 0.77 2.94
CA ILE A 163 -4.84 1.56 2.74
C ILE A 163 -4.60 2.74 1.80
N GLN A 164 -3.49 3.46 1.90
CA GLN A 164 -3.18 4.56 0.98
C GLN A 164 -3.03 4.10 -0.47
N LYS A 165 -2.55 2.87 -0.69
CA LYS A 165 -2.54 2.25 -2.02
C LYS A 165 -3.95 2.01 -2.58
N ARG A 166 -4.93 1.75 -1.71
CA ARG A 166 -6.26 1.21 -2.05
C ARG A 166 -7.40 2.20 -1.90
N GLY A 167 -7.23 3.22 -1.07
CA GLY A 167 -8.31 4.06 -0.57
C GLY A 167 -9.02 4.89 -1.63
N LYS A 168 -8.37 5.11 -2.78
CA LYS A 168 -8.93 5.85 -3.92
C LYS A 168 -9.55 4.94 -5.00
N LEU A 169 -9.59 3.62 -4.78
CA LEU A 169 -10.25 2.70 -5.70
C LEU A 169 -11.76 2.95 -5.68
N ARG A 170 -12.35 3.20 -6.86
CA ARG A 170 -13.78 3.52 -6.99
C ARG A 170 -14.67 2.33 -6.63
N TRP A 171 -14.38 1.15 -7.18
CA TRP A 171 -15.28 0.00 -7.08
C TRP A 171 -14.82 -1.07 -6.09
N ARG A 172 -13.76 -0.76 -5.32
CA ARG A 172 -13.16 -1.69 -4.38
C ARG A 172 -12.95 -1.01 -3.04
N SER A 173 -13.64 -1.51 -2.04
CA SER A 173 -13.55 -1.07 -0.64
C SER A 173 -13.24 -2.24 0.31
N SER A 174 -12.92 -3.41 -0.24
CA SER A 174 -12.46 -4.56 0.51
C SER A 174 -11.51 -5.45 -0.31
N GLU A 175 -10.66 -6.20 0.40
CA GLU A 175 -9.75 -7.19 -0.17
C GLU A 175 -9.54 -8.34 0.80
N ARG A 176 -9.48 -9.56 0.27
CA ARG A 176 -9.22 -10.77 1.05
C ARG A 176 -7.75 -11.13 1.00
N PHE A 177 -7.19 -11.48 2.15
CA PHE A 177 -5.82 -11.97 2.27
C PHE A 177 -5.81 -13.32 2.96
N SER A 178 -4.96 -14.23 2.52
CA SER A 178 -4.63 -15.40 3.33
C SER A 178 -3.93 -14.95 4.62
N LEU A 179 -4.03 -15.73 5.70
CA LEU A 179 -3.28 -15.42 6.92
C LEU A 179 -1.77 -15.48 6.72
N GLU A 180 -1.28 -16.22 5.73
CA GLU A 180 0.14 -16.28 5.39
C GLU A 180 0.59 -14.98 4.72
N ASP A 181 -0.12 -14.55 3.67
CA ASP A 181 0.18 -13.30 2.96
C ASP A 181 0.12 -12.10 3.90
N LEU A 182 -0.91 -12.02 4.75
CA LEU A 182 -1.07 -10.90 5.68
C LEU A 182 0.12 -10.82 6.67
N ARG A 183 0.59 -11.96 7.20
CA ARG A 183 1.77 -11.98 8.08
C ARG A 183 3.03 -11.53 7.35
N GLY A 184 3.19 -11.98 6.11
CA GLY A 184 4.31 -11.60 5.24
C GLY A 184 4.34 -10.10 4.99
N ILE A 185 3.19 -9.51 4.62
CA ILE A 185 3.06 -8.06 4.35
C ILE A 185 3.30 -7.25 5.63
N LEU A 186 2.68 -7.63 6.75
CA LEU A 186 2.87 -7.00 8.06
C LEU A 186 4.30 -7.15 8.61
N GLY A 187 5.18 -7.92 7.96
CA GLY A 187 6.55 -8.16 8.42
C GLY A 187 6.59 -8.90 9.76
N VAL A 188 5.66 -9.83 9.97
CA VAL A 188 5.65 -10.71 11.15
C VAL A 188 6.79 -11.72 11.02
N PRO A 189 7.72 -11.79 11.99
CA PRO A 189 8.83 -12.73 11.93
C PRO A 189 8.34 -14.19 11.83
N LYS A 190 9.09 -15.03 11.09
CA LYS A 190 8.79 -16.46 10.94
C LYS A 190 8.61 -17.12 12.32
N GLY A 191 7.53 -17.89 12.47
CA GLY A 191 7.21 -18.57 13.74
C GLY A 191 6.59 -17.69 14.82
N LYS A 192 6.33 -16.40 14.57
CA LYS A 192 5.61 -15.51 15.50
C LYS A 192 4.16 -15.30 15.05
N LEU A 193 3.30 -14.97 16.02
CA LEU A 193 1.87 -14.68 15.81
C LEU A 193 1.15 -15.75 14.95
N THR A 194 1.46 -17.03 15.20
CA THR A 194 1.01 -18.17 14.40
C THR A 194 -0.49 -18.44 14.54
N SER A 195 -1.09 -18.13 15.69
CA SER A 195 -2.55 -18.20 15.89
C SER A 195 -3.23 -16.91 15.44
N TRP A 196 -4.48 -17.03 14.96
CA TRP A 196 -5.32 -15.87 14.64
C TRP A 196 -5.48 -14.93 15.83
N SER A 197 -5.75 -15.48 17.02
CA SER A 197 -5.94 -14.70 18.25
C SER A 197 -4.71 -13.82 18.56
N ASN A 198 -3.50 -14.39 18.49
CA ASN A 198 -2.27 -13.63 18.75
C ASN A 198 -2.02 -12.58 17.66
N LEU A 199 -2.23 -12.92 16.38
CA LEU A 199 -2.09 -11.98 15.28
C LEU A 199 -3.06 -10.80 15.42
N LYS A 200 -4.32 -11.10 15.76
CA LYS A 200 -5.37 -10.10 15.98
C LYS A 200 -5.00 -9.15 17.12
N LEU A 201 -4.74 -9.71 18.30
CA LEU A 201 -4.50 -8.94 19.53
C LEU A 201 -3.21 -8.13 19.50
N ARG A 202 -2.13 -8.66 18.90
CA ARG A 202 -0.79 -8.07 18.98
C ARG A 202 -0.41 -7.20 17.78
N ALA A 203 -1.05 -7.41 16.63
CA ALA A 203 -0.71 -6.70 15.40
C ALA A 203 -1.90 -5.94 14.82
N ILE A 204 -3.00 -6.64 14.54
CA ILE A 204 -4.12 -6.07 13.77
C ILE A 204 -4.89 -5.04 14.59
N GLU A 205 -5.36 -5.37 15.79
CA GLU A 205 -6.16 -4.45 16.62
C GLU A 205 -5.38 -3.18 16.99
N PRO A 206 -4.12 -3.25 17.48
CA PRO A 206 -3.34 -2.04 17.72
C PRO A 206 -3.14 -1.19 16.45
N ALA A 207 -2.90 -1.84 15.30
CA ALA A 207 -2.75 -1.13 14.03
C ALA A 207 -4.06 -0.44 13.60
N LEU A 208 -5.20 -1.12 13.75
CA LEU A 208 -6.51 -0.57 13.43
C LEU A 208 -6.83 0.65 14.29
N VAL A 209 -6.55 0.60 15.60
CA VAL A 209 -6.75 1.74 16.51
C VAL A 209 -5.99 2.96 16.01
N GLU A 210 -4.70 2.81 15.70
CA GLU A 210 -3.89 3.94 15.26
C GLU A 210 -4.28 4.46 13.87
N VAL A 211 -4.53 3.57 12.89
CA VAL A 211 -4.88 3.98 11.52
C VAL A 211 -6.26 4.64 11.48
N ASN A 212 -7.24 4.11 12.23
CA ASN A 212 -8.56 4.73 12.33
C ASN A 212 -8.51 6.08 13.07
N ALA A 213 -7.57 6.29 13.98
CA ALA A 213 -7.42 7.58 14.64
C ALA A 213 -6.77 8.63 13.72
N LEU A 214 -5.72 8.25 12.99
CA LEU A 214 -4.78 9.21 12.38
C LEU A 214 -4.93 9.39 10.87
N SER A 215 -5.67 8.52 10.19
CA SER A 215 -5.81 8.60 8.73
C SER A 215 -7.19 9.08 8.29
N ASP A 216 -7.29 9.43 7.00
CA ASP A 216 -8.55 9.82 6.34
C ASP A 216 -9.52 8.66 6.10
N TYR A 217 -9.14 7.44 6.49
CA TYR A 217 -9.91 6.24 6.22
C TYR A 217 -10.36 5.58 7.52
N VAL A 218 -11.57 5.03 7.48
CA VAL A 218 -11.99 4.01 8.41
C VAL A 218 -11.61 2.65 7.83
N VAL A 219 -11.08 1.78 8.68
CA VAL A 219 -10.49 0.48 8.32
C VAL A 219 -11.00 -0.57 9.29
N SER A 220 -11.38 -1.74 8.77
CA SER A 220 -11.71 -2.91 9.58
C SER A 220 -11.12 -4.19 8.98
N VAL A 221 -10.93 -5.20 9.84
CA VAL A 221 -10.40 -6.52 9.44
C VAL A 221 -11.26 -7.62 10.04
N GLU A 222 -11.96 -8.36 9.19
CA GLU A 222 -12.87 -9.43 9.60
C GLU A 222 -12.30 -10.82 9.28
N PRO A 223 -12.37 -11.80 10.21
CA PRO A 223 -11.88 -13.14 9.95
C PRO A 223 -12.84 -13.94 9.04
N ILE A 224 -12.28 -14.67 8.09
CA ILE A 224 -12.99 -15.64 7.25
C ILE A 224 -12.56 -17.04 7.67
N LYS A 225 -13.55 -17.87 8.05
CA LYS A 225 -13.34 -19.24 8.52
C LYS A 225 -13.53 -20.26 7.39
N THR A 226 -12.73 -21.31 7.42
CA THR A 226 -12.95 -22.57 6.68
C THR A 226 -13.07 -23.67 7.72
N GLY A 227 -14.29 -24.19 7.90
CA GLY A 227 -14.63 -25.01 9.07
C GLY A 227 -14.40 -24.24 10.37
N ARG A 228 -13.62 -24.80 11.30
CA ARG A 228 -13.33 -24.17 12.60
C ARG A 228 -12.15 -23.18 12.57
N ARG A 229 -11.33 -23.20 11.51
CA ARG A 229 -10.09 -22.43 11.44
C ARG A 229 -10.29 -21.13 10.66
N VAL A 230 -9.70 -20.04 11.13
CA VAL A 230 -9.56 -18.82 10.32
C VAL A 230 -8.47 -19.08 9.28
N THR A 231 -8.79 -18.90 8.00
CA THR A 231 -7.87 -19.12 6.87
C THR A 231 -7.53 -17.83 6.15
N HIS A 232 -8.47 -16.89 6.13
CA HIS A 232 -8.35 -15.61 5.47
C HIS A 232 -8.85 -14.49 6.38
N VAL A 233 -8.56 -13.26 5.98
CA VAL A 233 -9.21 -12.06 6.49
C VAL A 233 -9.77 -11.25 5.33
N GLU A 234 -10.81 -10.48 5.60
CA GLU A 234 -11.25 -9.40 4.74
C GLU A 234 -10.85 -8.06 5.35
N LEU A 235 -9.92 -7.36 4.70
CA LEU A 235 -9.61 -5.97 4.98
C LEU A 235 -10.66 -5.11 4.27
N ARG A 236 -11.31 -4.20 5.00
CA ARG A 236 -12.31 -3.25 4.48
C ARG A 236 -11.88 -1.82 4.77
N TRP A 237 -12.21 -0.90 3.87
CA TRP A 237 -11.87 0.51 4.02
C TRP A 237 -12.90 1.44 3.38
N TRP A 238 -13.09 2.62 3.96
CA TRP A 238 -13.88 3.70 3.38
C TRP A 238 -13.39 5.05 3.88
N ALA A 239 -13.57 6.09 3.08
CA ALA A 239 -13.20 7.44 3.49
C ALA A 239 -14.04 7.88 4.68
N LYS A 240 -13.43 8.62 5.60
CA LYS A 240 -14.14 9.34 6.64
C LYS A 240 -14.97 10.47 6.03
N ASP A 241 -16.02 10.85 6.74
CA ASP A 241 -16.72 12.09 6.46
C ASP A 241 -15.90 13.30 6.95
N ALA A 242 -16.38 14.52 6.67
CA ALA A 242 -15.68 15.74 7.03
C ALA A 242 -15.38 15.83 8.55
N SER A 243 -16.32 15.37 9.38
CA SER A 243 -16.13 15.33 10.84
C SER A 243 -15.02 14.36 11.24
N GLY A 244 -15.01 13.15 10.67
CA GLY A 244 -13.98 12.16 10.95
C GLY A 244 -12.59 12.61 10.48
N THR A 245 -12.49 13.27 9.33
CA THR A 245 -11.23 13.86 8.84
C THR A 245 -10.73 14.96 9.79
N ALA A 246 -11.59 15.89 10.19
CA ALA A 246 -11.23 16.94 11.14
C ALA A 246 -10.77 16.38 12.51
N THR A 247 -11.38 15.29 12.98
CA THR A 247 -10.93 14.60 14.19
C THR A 247 -9.54 13.97 14.01
N ALA A 248 -9.27 13.34 12.86
CA ALA A 248 -7.94 12.79 12.58
C ALA A 248 -6.86 13.88 12.53
N GLU A 249 -7.13 14.98 11.83
CA GLU A 249 -6.23 16.14 11.78
C GLU A 249 -5.94 16.70 13.17
N ARG A 250 -6.97 16.82 14.01
CA ARG A 250 -6.81 17.26 15.41
C ARG A 250 -5.96 16.27 16.21
N GLU A 251 -6.16 14.97 16.04
CA GLU A 251 -5.38 13.96 16.75
C GLU A 251 -3.89 13.98 16.38
N LEU A 252 -3.54 14.34 15.14
CA LEU A 252 -2.14 14.53 14.74
C LEU A 252 -1.43 15.64 15.54
N GLN A 253 -2.16 16.65 16.00
CA GLN A 253 -1.62 17.76 16.80
C GLN A 253 -1.34 17.35 18.26
N PHE A 254 -1.82 16.19 18.71
CA PHE A 254 -1.67 15.76 20.09
C PHE A 254 -0.51 14.79 20.33
N SER A 255 0.06 14.88 21.54
CA SER A 255 1.11 13.98 21.99
C SER A 255 0.64 12.53 21.97
N LYS A 256 1.57 11.61 21.69
CA LYS A 256 1.31 10.15 21.67
C LYS A 256 0.60 9.66 22.94
N VAL A 257 1.00 10.17 24.11
CA VAL A 257 0.43 9.78 25.40
C VAL A 257 -1.05 10.20 25.48
N GLY A 258 -1.36 11.43 25.08
CA GLY A 258 -2.73 11.93 25.04
C GLY A 258 -3.61 11.17 24.04
N ARG A 259 -3.08 10.86 22.85
CA ARG A 259 -3.79 10.06 21.83
C ARG A 259 -4.20 8.69 22.36
N LYS A 260 -3.28 7.99 23.02
CA LYS A 260 -3.53 6.63 23.53
C LYS A 260 -4.67 6.59 24.56
N GLN A 261 -4.80 7.64 25.38
CA GLN A 261 -5.89 7.74 26.36
C GLN A 261 -7.25 7.99 25.70
N ARG A 262 -7.31 8.81 24.65
CA ARG A 262 -8.58 9.15 23.95
C ARG A 262 -9.06 8.08 22.99
N THR A 263 -8.15 7.39 22.31
CA THR A 263 -8.53 6.40 21.28
C THR A 263 -9.05 5.08 21.89
N GLN A 264 -8.92 4.89 23.20
CA GLN A 264 -9.51 3.74 23.90
C GLN A 264 -10.99 3.98 24.19
N GLY A 265 -11.86 3.54 23.27
CA GLY A 265 -13.31 3.55 23.49
C GLY A 265 -14.14 4.06 22.30
N ASP A 266 -13.50 4.61 21.26
CA ASP A 266 -14.23 5.10 20.10
C ASP A 266 -14.83 3.96 19.28
N THR A 267 -16.13 4.11 19.00
CA THR A 267 -16.85 3.23 18.08
C THR A 267 -16.54 3.65 16.66
N LEU A 268 -16.20 2.67 15.81
CA LEU A 268 -15.93 2.93 14.41
C LEU A 268 -17.22 3.41 13.72
N PRO A 269 -17.15 4.46 12.87
CA PRO A 269 -18.29 4.85 12.04
C PRO A 269 -18.82 3.66 11.24
N ALA A 270 -20.13 3.59 11.03
CA ALA A 270 -20.70 2.50 10.24
C ALA A 270 -20.20 2.56 8.78
N ARG A 271 -20.02 1.39 8.17
CA ARG A 271 -19.73 1.29 6.73
C ARG A 271 -20.91 1.89 5.95
N PRO A 272 -20.69 2.87 5.05
CA PRO A 272 -21.78 3.46 4.29
C PRO A 272 -22.54 2.46 3.43
N GLY A 273 -23.88 2.49 3.47
CA GLY A 273 -24.73 1.53 2.74
C GLY A 273 -24.56 1.56 1.21
N TRP A 274 -24.16 2.69 0.63
CA TRP A 274 -23.88 2.79 -0.81
C TRP A 274 -22.69 1.94 -1.27
N LEU A 275 -21.79 1.54 -0.35
CA LEU A 275 -20.73 0.58 -0.66
C LEU A 275 -21.26 -0.83 -0.87
N GLU A 276 -22.34 -1.21 -0.17
CA GLU A 276 -23.01 -2.50 -0.40
C GLU A 276 -23.67 -2.53 -1.78
N ALA A 277 -24.22 -1.39 -2.24
CA ALA A 277 -24.78 -1.24 -3.58
C ALA A 277 -23.73 -1.38 -4.71
N ARG A 278 -22.44 -1.17 -4.41
CA ARG A 278 -21.36 -1.39 -5.40
C ARG A 278 -21.08 -2.87 -5.64
N GLY A 279 -21.62 -3.80 -4.85
CA GLY A 279 -21.41 -5.24 -5.04
C GLY A 279 -19.98 -5.71 -4.76
N GLN A 280 -19.67 -6.98 -5.05
CA GLN A 280 -18.34 -7.53 -4.82
C GLN A 280 -17.29 -6.85 -5.72
N ALA A 281 -16.12 -6.55 -5.15
CA ALA A 281 -15.00 -6.00 -5.90
C ALA A 281 -14.34 -7.06 -6.79
N LEU A 282 -13.98 -6.68 -8.02
CA LEU A 282 -13.21 -7.51 -8.94
C LEU A 282 -11.73 -7.58 -8.51
N ARG A 283 -11.07 -8.69 -8.86
CA ARG A 283 -9.64 -8.91 -8.60
C ARG A 283 -8.76 -7.99 -9.44
N SER A 284 -7.56 -7.68 -8.95
CA SER A 284 -6.57 -6.86 -9.66
C SER A 284 -6.20 -7.48 -11.01
N GLU A 285 -5.99 -8.80 -11.00
CA GLU A 285 -5.66 -9.62 -12.17
C GLU A 285 -6.77 -9.58 -13.22
N THR A 286 -8.02 -9.37 -12.82
CA THR A 286 -9.17 -9.21 -13.73
C THR A 286 -9.03 -7.92 -14.52
N TYR A 287 -8.65 -6.82 -13.88
CA TYR A 287 -8.39 -5.55 -14.58
C TYR A 287 -7.17 -5.64 -15.48
N GLU A 288 -6.10 -6.28 -15.02
CA GLU A 288 -4.90 -6.51 -15.86
C GLU A 288 -5.26 -7.34 -17.10
N THR A 289 -6.02 -8.42 -16.92
CA THR A 289 -6.52 -9.25 -18.01
C THR A 289 -7.41 -8.46 -18.97
N ALA A 290 -8.30 -7.62 -18.46
CA ALA A 290 -9.16 -6.77 -19.28
C ALA A 290 -8.36 -5.76 -20.10
N ARG A 291 -7.34 -5.09 -19.51
CA ARG A 291 -6.44 -4.17 -20.24
C ARG A 291 -5.68 -4.87 -21.35
N LEU A 292 -5.23 -6.10 -21.12
CA LEU A 292 -4.50 -6.90 -22.10
C LEU A 292 -5.40 -7.32 -23.27
N ARG A 293 -6.65 -7.72 -22.99
CA ARG A 293 -7.59 -8.21 -24.02
C ARG A 293 -8.24 -7.10 -24.83
N HIS A 294 -8.52 -5.96 -24.20
CA HIS A 294 -9.24 -4.85 -24.81
C HIS A 294 -8.50 -3.52 -24.59
N PRO A 295 -7.32 -3.36 -25.22
CA PRO A 295 -6.51 -2.16 -25.05
C PRO A 295 -7.24 -0.92 -25.58
N GLY A 296 -7.20 0.18 -24.83
CA GLY A 296 -7.76 1.48 -25.23
C GLY A 296 -9.08 1.85 -24.54
N PHE A 297 -9.80 0.90 -23.95
CA PHE A 297 -11.02 1.18 -23.18
C PHE A 297 -10.71 1.72 -21.78
N ASP A 298 -11.51 2.68 -21.30
CA ASP A 298 -11.52 3.05 -19.88
C ASP A 298 -12.21 1.94 -19.08
N ILE A 299 -11.40 1.13 -18.42
CA ILE A 299 -11.84 -0.01 -17.63
C ILE A 299 -12.87 0.36 -16.56
N TYR A 300 -12.75 1.53 -15.95
CA TYR A 300 -13.62 1.93 -14.85
C TYR A 300 -14.97 2.43 -15.35
N HIS A 301 -15.01 2.97 -16.57
CA HIS A 301 -16.25 3.25 -17.27
C HIS A 301 -16.97 1.94 -17.63
N VAL A 302 -16.27 0.98 -18.24
CA VAL A 302 -16.88 -0.32 -18.61
C VAL A 302 -17.35 -1.10 -17.38
N GLU A 303 -16.62 -1.03 -16.26
CA GLU A 303 -17.09 -1.61 -15.00
C GLU A 303 -18.35 -0.91 -14.46
N GLY A 304 -18.46 0.41 -14.62
CA GLY A 304 -19.67 1.16 -14.30
C GLY A 304 -20.87 0.67 -15.12
N GLU A 305 -20.70 0.51 -16.43
CA GLU A 305 -21.72 -0.04 -17.34
C GLU A 305 -22.12 -1.46 -16.96
N TRP A 306 -21.15 -2.31 -16.63
CA TRP A 306 -21.42 -3.67 -16.17
C TRP A 306 -22.23 -3.69 -14.87
N ARG A 307 -21.84 -2.86 -13.89
CA ARG A 307 -22.54 -2.79 -12.59
C ARG A 307 -23.96 -2.22 -12.74
N ALA A 308 -24.15 -1.24 -13.62
CA ALA A 308 -25.48 -0.72 -13.96
C ALA A 308 -26.34 -1.82 -14.61
N TRP A 309 -25.79 -2.55 -15.58
CA TRP A 309 -26.45 -3.67 -16.25
C TRP A 309 -26.77 -4.85 -15.30
N ALA A 310 -25.94 -5.08 -14.29
CA ALA A 310 -26.09 -6.17 -13.33
C ALA A 310 -27.04 -5.85 -12.16
N LYS A 311 -27.41 -4.58 -11.95
CA LYS A 311 -28.15 -4.11 -10.76
C LYS A 311 -29.45 -4.87 -10.51
N ASP A 312 -30.21 -5.17 -11.57
CA ASP A 312 -31.52 -5.83 -11.48
C ASP A 312 -31.45 -7.34 -11.79
N ARG A 313 -30.25 -7.93 -11.72
CA ARG A 313 -29.98 -9.34 -12.04
C ARG A 313 -29.49 -10.09 -10.81
N ALA A 314 -29.63 -11.42 -10.83
CA ALA A 314 -29.06 -12.27 -9.79
C ALA A 314 -27.52 -12.09 -9.72
N PRO A 315 -26.92 -12.04 -8.52
CA PRO A 315 -25.48 -11.91 -8.37
C PRO A 315 -24.74 -13.03 -9.11
N ALA A 316 -23.72 -12.66 -9.90
CA ALA A 316 -22.90 -13.64 -10.60
C ALA A 316 -22.14 -14.53 -9.60
N THR A 317 -22.12 -15.85 -9.85
CA THR A 317 -21.34 -16.80 -9.06
C THR A 317 -19.83 -16.51 -9.11
N ASP A 318 -19.34 -16.03 -10.26
CA ASP A 318 -17.97 -15.56 -10.46
C ASP A 318 -18.02 -14.18 -11.11
N PRO A 319 -17.97 -13.09 -10.32
CA PRO A 319 -18.07 -11.72 -10.83
C PRO A 319 -16.91 -11.35 -11.76
N ASP A 320 -15.72 -11.93 -11.56
CA ASP A 320 -14.56 -11.68 -12.42
C ASP A 320 -14.77 -12.22 -13.83
N LYS A 321 -15.22 -13.47 -13.96
CA LYS A 321 -15.55 -14.04 -15.26
C LYS A 321 -16.74 -13.34 -15.91
N ALA A 322 -17.76 -13.00 -15.13
CA ALA A 322 -18.93 -12.29 -15.62
C ALA A 322 -18.56 -10.92 -16.19
N PHE A 323 -17.72 -10.16 -15.48
CA PHE A 323 -17.22 -8.89 -15.97
C PHE A 323 -16.39 -9.05 -17.26
N LEU A 324 -15.45 -10.00 -17.32
CA LEU A 324 -14.66 -10.22 -18.54
C LEU A 324 -15.52 -10.61 -19.75
N ALA A 325 -16.58 -11.40 -19.53
CA ALA A 325 -17.54 -11.75 -20.57
C ALA A 325 -18.40 -10.55 -21.01
N PHE A 326 -18.84 -9.73 -20.06
CA PHE A 326 -19.53 -8.47 -20.33
C PHE A 326 -18.62 -7.53 -21.14
N PHE A 327 -17.37 -7.35 -20.71
CA PHE A 327 -16.39 -6.49 -21.38
C PHE A 327 -16.23 -6.87 -22.84
N ARG A 328 -16.05 -8.17 -23.14
CA ARG A 328 -15.94 -8.65 -24.52
C ARG A 328 -17.13 -8.20 -25.36
N THR A 329 -18.34 -8.41 -24.85
CA THR A 329 -19.59 -8.01 -25.52
C THR A 329 -19.71 -6.48 -25.65
N PHE A 330 -19.28 -5.74 -24.63
CA PHE A 330 -19.26 -4.28 -24.64
C PHE A 330 -18.29 -3.75 -25.71
N ALA A 331 -17.09 -4.31 -25.81
CA ALA A 331 -16.08 -3.91 -26.78
C ALA A 331 -16.50 -4.24 -28.22
N GLU A 332 -17.17 -5.37 -28.44
CA GLU A 332 -17.77 -5.72 -29.74
C GLU A 332 -18.85 -4.73 -30.19
N ARG A 333 -19.63 -4.19 -29.24
CA ARG A 333 -20.70 -3.22 -29.52
C ARG A 333 -20.22 -1.78 -29.62
N ASN A 334 -19.05 -1.47 -29.06
CA ASN A 334 -18.48 -0.12 -28.99
C ASN A 334 -17.03 -0.12 -29.51
N PRO A 335 -16.78 -0.38 -30.81
CA PRO A 335 -15.43 -0.41 -31.36
C PRO A 335 -14.75 0.97 -31.24
N LEU A 336 -13.45 0.95 -30.92
CA LEU A 336 -12.59 2.14 -30.77
C LEU A 336 -11.88 2.54 -32.06
#